data_AF-X6J940-F1
#
_entry.id   AF-X6J940-F1
#
_cell.length_a   1.000
_cell.length_b   1.000
_cell.length_c   1.000
_cell.angle_alpha   90.00
_cell.angle_beta   90.00
_cell.angle_gamma   90.00
#
_symmetry.space_group_name_H-M   'P 1'
#
loop_
_entity.id
_entity.type
_entity.pdbx_description
1 polymer ?
#
loop_
_entity_poly.entity_id
_entity_poly.type
_entity_poly.pdbx_seq_one_letter_code
_entity_poly.pdbx_strand_id
1 'polypeptide(L)'
;MLLGGLLRCGHCGRKLHVSYSGSNGNTGRYHCRGAQVNHGTDPCIGFGSLRVDQAVSAEVLQRLQPLGMEAAIKAIETSTVQAGEKRRHVELALEQARYEAAHARRQYDAVDPDNRLVAGELERRWNAALVAVRERQDELDALDRHKPEALGEEERRSLLRMGADLELAWHHANATATTRKRIIRAVIREIVVAIEDNHIKMLVHWQGGDHTALSVRKNKAGHHRWGAPPDIEDLIRALARQLPDRAIASLLNRLGKTTGRLNGWTQSRVCTFRNQHDIAVYKKDERSERGEYTLQETAAKLGLRPMTVLRMIRAGDLKAEQYCKGTPWIIRHEDIEQLDIQHHSGRSGHSPLSQSQDQQIQLCQ
;
A
#
# COMPACT_ATOMS: atom_id res chain seq x y z
N MET A 1 -2.82 15.36 0.85
CA MET A 1 -3.53 15.45 -0.43
C MET A 1 -2.67 16.15 -1.44
N LEU A 2 -2.00 15.34 -2.27
CA LEU A 2 -1.09 15.78 -3.31
C LEU A 2 -1.75 15.68 -4.69
N LEU A 3 -2.51 14.60 -4.95
CA LEU A 3 -3.01 14.23 -6.28
C LEU A 3 -4.28 14.99 -6.74
N GLY A 4 -4.56 16.16 -6.15
CA GLY A 4 -5.74 16.95 -6.47
C GLY A 4 -5.74 17.44 -7.92
N GLY A 5 -6.75 17.03 -8.70
CA GLY A 5 -6.95 17.40 -10.11
C GLY A 5 -6.30 16.47 -11.14
N LEU A 6 -5.50 15.48 -10.70
CA LEU A 6 -4.84 14.47 -11.54
C LEU A 6 -5.62 13.15 -11.64
N LEU A 7 -6.42 12.82 -10.62
CA LEU A 7 -7.14 11.55 -10.52
C LEU A 7 -8.40 11.55 -11.41
N ARG A 8 -8.60 10.47 -12.17
CA ARG A 8 -9.82 10.15 -12.94
C ARG A 8 -10.44 8.83 -12.49
N CYS A 9 -11.75 8.72 -12.63
CA CYS A 9 -12.47 7.49 -12.35
C CYS A 9 -12.36 6.52 -13.53
N GLY A 10 -11.86 5.31 -13.32
CA GLY A 10 -11.79 4.26 -14.33
C GLY A 10 -13.18 3.78 -14.79
N HIS A 11 -14.23 3.95 -13.97
CA HIS A 11 -15.58 3.50 -14.31
C HIS A 11 -16.36 4.53 -15.14
N CYS A 12 -16.01 5.82 -15.10
CA CYS A 12 -16.80 6.87 -15.77
C CYS A 12 -16.01 8.07 -16.33
N GLY A 13 -14.68 8.00 -16.39
CA GLY A 13 -13.77 8.99 -17.01
C GLY A 13 -13.65 10.36 -16.32
N ARG A 14 -14.62 10.72 -15.45
CA ARG A 14 -14.69 12.01 -14.76
C ARG A 14 -13.56 12.17 -13.73
N LYS A 15 -13.13 13.41 -13.49
CA LYS A 15 -12.12 13.72 -12.48
C LYS A 15 -12.65 13.47 -11.06
N LEU A 16 -11.77 13.04 -10.16
CA LEU A 16 -12.08 12.93 -8.73
C LEU A 16 -11.85 14.26 -8.03
N HIS A 17 -12.76 14.57 -7.10
CA HIS A 17 -12.71 15.75 -6.26
C HIS A 17 -12.16 15.39 -4.87
N VAL A 18 -11.68 16.43 -4.19
CA VAL A 18 -11.17 16.35 -2.81
C VAL A 18 -12.31 16.68 -1.85
N SER A 19 -12.53 15.83 -0.85
CA SER A 19 -13.31 16.17 0.34
C SER A 19 -12.50 15.98 1.61
N TYR A 20 -12.98 16.64 2.66
CA TYR A 20 -12.46 16.58 4.01
C TYR A 20 -13.51 15.92 4.91
N SER A 21 -13.08 15.17 5.92
CA SER A 21 -13.98 14.35 6.75
C SER A 21 -13.38 14.05 8.14
N GLY A 22 -14.21 13.50 9.03
CA GLY A 22 -13.88 13.28 10.44
C GLY A 22 -14.29 14.46 11.33
N SER A 23 -14.27 14.26 12.65
CA SER A 23 -14.76 15.21 13.66
C SER A 23 -14.16 16.62 13.56
N ASN A 24 -12.92 16.72 13.07
CA ASN A 24 -12.18 17.98 12.95
C ASN A 24 -11.85 18.30 11.47
N GLY A 25 -12.55 17.69 10.50
CA GLY A 25 -12.31 17.87 9.06
C GLY A 25 -10.96 17.35 8.51
N ASN A 26 -10.01 16.93 9.36
CA ASN A 26 -8.62 16.71 8.94
C ASN A 26 -8.36 15.43 8.10
N THR A 27 -9.38 14.62 7.77
CA THR A 27 -9.21 13.40 6.97
C THR A 27 -9.55 13.64 5.50
N GLY A 28 -8.50 13.83 4.68
CA GLY A 28 -8.62 13.93 3.22
C GLY A 28 -9.14 12.66 2.55
N ARG A 29 -10.06 12.85 1.60
CA ARG A 29 -10.67 11.79 0.79
C ARG A 29 -10.78 12.22 -0.67
N TYR A 30 -10.61 11.26 -1.57
CA TYR A 30 -10.90 11.40 -2.99
C TYR A 30 -12.24 10.76 -3.31
N HIS A 31 -13.05 11.41 -4.14
CA HIS A 31 -14.39 10.93 -4.47
C HIS A 31 -14.79 11.32 -5.91
N CYS A 32 -15.49 10.42 -6.60
CA CYS A 32 -16.09 10.68 -7.90
C CYS A 32 -17.59 10.99 -7.72
N ARG A 33 -17.93 12.28 -7.67
CA ARG A 33 -19.31 12.77 -7.48
C ARG A 33 -20.01 13.25 -8.75
N GLY A 34 -19.36 13.22 -9.92
CA GLY A 34 -19.92 13.82 -11.14
C GLY A 34 -21.26 13.23 -11.60
N ALA A 35 -21.53 11.95 -11.34
CA ALA A 35 -22.85 11.35 -11.60
C ALA A 35 -23.91 11.83 -10.58
N GLN A 36 -23.55 11.83 -9.28
CA GLN A 36 -24.41 12.32 -8.21
C GLN A 36 -24.81 13.80 -8.39
N VAL A 37 -23.86 14.66 -8.78
CA VAL A 37 -24.11 16.10 -8.96
C VAL A 37 -24.98 16.39 -10.18
N ASN A 38 -24.77 15.66 -11.28
CA ASN A 38 -25.45 15.94 -12.55
C ASN A 38 -26.79 15.19 -12.71
N HIS A 39 -26.96 14.05 -12.02
CA HIS A 39 -28.06 13.11 -12.26
C HIS A 39 -28.68 12.54 -10.98
N GLY A 40 -28.29 13.01 -9.79
CA GLY A 40 -28.86 12.58 -8.50
C GLY A 40 -28.54 11.14 -8.07
N THR A 41 -27.70 10.42 -8.82
CA THR A 41 -27.37 9.00 -8.55
C THR A 41 -26.42 8.81 -7.38
N ASP A 42 -26.19 7.55 -6.98
CA ASP A 42 -25.15 7.21 -6.01
C ASP A 42 -23.74 7.66 -6.42
N PRO A 43 -22.85 7.95 -5.44
CA PRO A 43 -21.46 8.32 -5.69
C PRO A 43 -20.65 7.13 -6.22
N CYS A 44 -20.02 7.30 -7.37
CA CYS A 44 -19.40 6.21 -8.15
C CYS A 44 -18.25 5.49 -7.42
N ILE A 45 -17.23 6.22 -6.96
CA ILE A 45 -16.12 5.68 -6.16
C ILE A 45 -15.64 6.68 -5.11
N GLY A 46 -15.08 6.19 -4.00
CA GLY A 46 -14.48 7.03 -2.97
C GLY A 46 -13.51 6.28 -2.05
N PHE A 47 -12.43 6.96 -1.64
CA PHE A 47 -11.35 6.41 -0.81
C PHE A 47 -10.58 7.49 -0.03
N GLY A 48 -9.81 7.08 0.99
CA GLY A 48 -8.96 7.97 1.78
C GLY A 48 -7.68 8.34 1.05
N SER A 49 -7.22 9.60 1.17
CA SER A 49 -6.08 10.07 0.38
C SER A 49 -4.74 9.51 0.82
N LEU A 50 -4.57 9.19 2.11
CA LEU A 50 -3.25 8.97 2.73
C LEU A 50 -2.39 7.91 2.02
N ARG A 51 -2.88 6.67 1.91
CA ARG A 51 -2.09 5.59 1.29
C ARG A 51 -1.87 5.78 -0.21
N VAL A 52 -2.81 6.44 -0.89
CA VAL A 52 -2.73 6.73 -2.33
C VAL A 52 -1.71 7.85 -2.59
N ASP A 53 -1.75 8.94 -1.84
CA ASP A 53 -0.72 9.98 -1.84
C ASP A 53 0.66 9.36 -1.59
N GLN A 54 0.79 8.47 -0.59
CA GLN A 54 2.05 7.81 -0.24
C GLN A 54 2.57 6.89 -1.35
N ALA A 55 1.74 5.98 -1.88
CA ALA A 55 2.15 5.04 -2.93
C ALA A 55 2.59 5.77 -4.22
N VAL A 56 1.84 6.79 -4.65
CA VAL A 56 2.21 7.59 -5.83
C VAL A 56 3.44 8.45 -5.56
N SER A 57 3.63 8.97 -4.34
CA SER A 57 4.86 9.71 -4.00
C SER A 57 6.09 8.81 -4.01
N ALA A 58 5.97 7.57 -3.51
CA ALA A 58 7.06 6.60 -3.51
C ALA A 58 7.46 6.22 -4.95
N GLU A 59 6.49 5.91 -5.83
CA GLU A 59 6.75 5.63 -7.24
C GLU A 59 7.41 6.85 -7.94
N VAL A 60 6.92 8.07 -7.69
CA VAL A 60 7.52 9.30 -8.25
C VAL A 60 8.96 9.48 -7.81
N LEU A 61 9.28 9.26 -6.53
CA LEU A 61 10.65 9.34 -6.04
C LEU A 61 11.53 8.24 -6.66
N GLN A 62 11.07 6.99 -6.69
CA GLN A 62 11.79 5.86 -7.29
C GLN A 62 12.11 6.09 -8.78
N ARG A 63 11.17 6.67 -9.54
CA ARG A 63 11.38 6.99 -10.97
C ARG A 63 12.30 8.19 -11.21
N LEU A 64 12.45 9.08 -10.24
CA LEU A 64 13.28 10.29 -10.32
C LEU A 64 14.63 10.16 -9.59
N GLN A 65 14.94 8.99 -9.04
CA GLN A 65 16.29 8.66 -8.56
C GLN A 65 17.32 8.75 -9.72
N PRO A 66 18.62 8.91 -9.42
CA PRO A 66 19.66 9.15 -10.43
C PRO A 66 19.64 8.21 -11.64
N LEU A 67 19.43 6.90 -11.43
CA LEU A 67 19.33 5.91 -12.52
C LEU A 67 18.16 6.18 -13.47
N GLY A 68 17.02 6.67 -12.96
CA GLY A 68 15.88 7.09 -13.77
C GLY A 68 16.15 8.38 -14.53
N MET A 69 16.89 9.32 -13.91
CA MET A 69 17.33 10.56 -14.56
C MET A 69 18.35 10.30 -15.67
N GLU A 70 19.33 9.42 -15.45
CA GLU A 70 20.30 8.97 -16.46
C GLU A 70 19.60 8.31 -17.66
N ALA A 71 18.65 7.40 -17.39
CA ALA A 71 17.84 6.76 -18.43
C ALA A 71 17.01 7.79 -19.22
N ALA A 72 16.40 8.77 -18.55
CA ALA A 72 15.64 9.84 -19.20
C ALA A 72 16.54 10.74 -20.08
N ILE A 73 17.72 11.13 -19.59
CA ILE A 73 18.71 11.89 -20.38
C ILE A 73 19.14 11.09 -21.61
N LYS A 74 19.46 9.81 -21.46
CA LYS A 74 19.86 8.95 -22.59
C LYS A 74 18.74 8.74 -23.60
N ALA A 75 17.48 8.69 -23.15
CA ALA A 75 16.31 8.65 -24.03
C ALA A 75 16.15 9.96 -24.83
N ILE A 76 16.43 11.11 -24.21
CA ILE A 76 16.47 12.41 -24.90
C ILE A 76 17.59 12.44 -25.94
N GLU A 77 18.81 12.01 -25.60
CA GLU A 77 19.94 11.89 -26.55
C GLU A 77 19.61 10.98 -27.73
N THR A 78 18.96 9.84 -27.48
CA THR A 78 18.55 8.90 -28.55
C THR A 78 17.46 9.53 -29.44
N SER A 79 16.51 10.25 -28.84
CA SER A 79 15.43 10.93 -29.55
C SER A 79 15.94 12.11 -30.41
N THR A 80 16.93 12.87 -29.93
CA THR A 80 17.51 13.97 -30.73
C THR A 80 18.32 13.45 -31.93
N VAL A 81 19.01 12.31 -31.79
CA VAL A 81 19.66 11.62 -32.92
C VAL A 81 18.61 11.18 -33.96
N GLN A 82 17.57 10.47 -33.54
CA GLN A 82 16.50 10.01 -34.45
C GLN A 82 15.75 11.17 -35.12
N ALA A 83 15.48 12.25 -34.39
CA ALA A 83 14.89 13.47 -34.96
C ALA A 83 15.83 14.13 -35.99
N GLY A 84 17.14 14.13 -35.73
CA GLY A 84 18.17 14.58 -36.67
C GLY A 84 18.20 13.74 -37.95
N GLU A 85 18.14 12.41 -37.84
CA GLU A 85 18.07 11.49 -38.99
C GLU A 85 16.81 11.71 -39.82
N LYS A 86 15.63 11.81 -39.18
CA LYS A 86 14.37 12.11 -39.86
C LYS A 86 14.45 13.45 -40.60
N ARG A 87 14.96 14.49 -39.95
CA ARG A 87 15.12 15.83 -40.54
C ARG A 87 16.03 15.77 -41.78
N ARG A 88 17.16 15.06 -41.68
CA ARG A 88 18.12 14.87 -42.79
C ARG A 88 17.50 14.13 -43.98
N HIS A 89 16.63 13.15 -43.74
CA HIS A 89 15.87 12.46 -44.78
C HIS A 89 14.88 13.40 -45.50
N VAL A 90 14.19 14.29 -44.77
CA VAL A 90 13.30 15.29 -45.38
C VAL A 90 14.08 16.35 -46.16
N GLU A 91 15.24 16.80 -45.66
CA GLU A 91 16.14 17.71 -46.38
C GLU A 91 16.59 17.12 -47.73
N LEU A 92 17.05 15.86 -47.76
CA LEU A 92 17.43 15.18 -49.01
C LEU A 92 16.24 15.01 -49.98
N ALA A 93 15.04 14.71 -49.46
CA ALA A 93 13.84 14.60 -50.29
C ALA A 93 13.40 15.96 -50.87
N LEU A 94 13.60 17.05 -50.13
CA LEU A 94 13.37 18.42 -50.60
C LEU A 94 14.38 18.84 -51.67
N GLU A 95 15.67 18.47 -51.53
CA GLU A 95 16.68 18.67 -52.57
C GLU A 95 16.31 17.93 -53.87
N GLN A 96 15.92 16.66 -53.77
CA GLN A 96 15.46 15.86 -54.92
C GLN A 96 14.23 16.50 -55.60
N ALA A 97 13.20 16.89 -54.83
CA ALA A 97 12.01 17.54 -55.38
C ALA A 97 12.35 18.88 -56.07
N ARG A 98 13.28 19.67 -55.51
CA ARG A 98 13.77 20.91 -56.14
C ARG A 98 14.51 20.65 -57.45
N TYR A 99 15.31 19.58 -57.52
CA TYR A 99 15.96 19.15 -58.75
C TYR A 99 14.94 18.75 -59.82
N GLU A 100 13.94 17.95 -59.46
CA GLU A 100 12.87 17.50 -60.36
C GLU A 100 12.02 18.67 -60.89
N ALA A 101 11.64 19.61 -60.03
CA ALA A 101 10.94 20.82 -60.44
C ALA A 101 11.77 21.69 -61.41
N ALA A 102 13.08 21.82 -61.16
CA ALA A 102 14.00 22.52 -62.06
C ALA A 102 14.20 21.77 -63.40
N HIS A 103 14.15 20.43 -63.39
CA HIS A 103 14.22 19.62 -64.60
C HIS A 103 12.94 19.74 -65.43
N ALA A 104 11.77 19.58 -64.81
CA ALA A 104 10.47 19.73 -65.47
C ALA A 104 10.30 21.12 -66.10
N ARG A 105 10.75 22.17 -65.40
CA ARG A 105 10.82 23.52 -65.95
C ARG A 105 11.67 23.60 -67.21
N ARG A 106 12.90 23.06 -67.20
CA ARG A 106 13.78 23.05 -68.40
C ARG A 106 13.16 22.30 -69.58
N GLN A 107 12.36 21.27 -69.33
CA GLN A 107 11.64 20.55 -70.39
C GLN A 107 10.49 21.40 -70.97
N TYR A 108 9.73 22.11 -70.11
CA TYR A 108 8.69 23.03 -70.54
C TYR A 108 9.27 24.22 -71.33
N ASP A 109 10.31 24.87 -70.80
CA ASP A 109 10.99 26.02 -71.41
C ASP A 109 11.63 25.69 -72.79
N ALA A 110 11.83 24.40 -73.10
CA ALA A 110 12.45 23.93 -74.35
C ALA A 110 11.44 23.40 -75.40
N VAL A 111 10.13 23.38 -75.10
CA VAL A 111 9.11 22.87 -76.03
C VAL A 111 8.65 23.96 -77.00
N ASP A 112 8.38 23.58 -78.26
CA ASP A 112 7.80 24.48 -79.24
C ASP A 112 6.33 24.81 -78.85
N PRO A 113 5.94 26.10 -78.75
CA PRO A 113 4.57 26.51 -78.42
C PRO A 113 3.46 25.93 -79.30
N ASP A 114 3.75 25.61 -80.57
CA ASP A 114 2.76 25.03 -81.48
C ASP A 114 2.37 23.59 -81.08
N ASN A 115 3.23 22.89 -80.32
CA ASN A 115 2.95 21.56 -79.75
C ASN A 115 2.09 21.65 -78.47
N ARG A 116 0.94 22.32 -78.56
CA ARG A 116 0.07 22.72 -77.44
C ARG A 116 -0.30 21.59 -76.46
N LEU A 117 -0.49 20.36 -76.93
CA LEU A 117 -0.79 19.19 -76.07
C LEU A 117 0.42 18.75 -75.23
N VAL A 118 1.63 18.86 -75.79
CA VAL A 118 2.89 18.52 -75.10
C VAL A 118 3.21 19.60 -74.07
N ALA A 119 3.05 20.88 -74.44
CA ALA A 119 3.20 22.00 -73.53
C ALA A 119 2.29 21.87 -72.29
N GLY A 120 0.99 21.59 -72.49
CA GLY A 120 0.04 21.40 -71.38
C GLY A 120 0.27 20.12 -70.53
N GLU A 121 0.98 19.12 -71.05
CA GLU A 121 1.44 17.97 -70.26
C GLU A 121 2.68 18.33 -69.41
N LEU A 122 3.65 19.02 -70.01
CA LEU A 122 4.86 19.47 -69.32
C LEU A 122 4.55 20.50 -68.24
N GLU A 123 3.61 21.42 -68.49
CA GLU A 123 3.10 22.37 -67.49
C GLU A 123 2.47 21.63 -66.30
N ARG A 124 1.61 20.64 -66.55
CA ARG A 124 1.00 19.83 -65.47
C ARG A 124 2.05 19.08 -64.64
N ARG A 125 3.09 18.52 -65.29
CA ARG A 125 4.21 17.87 -64.58
C ARG A 125 5.03 18.84 -63.76
N TRP A 126 5.32 20.03 -64.29
CA TRP A 126 6.05 21.07 -63.56
C TRP A 126 5.24 21.57 -62.35
N ASN A 127 3.94 21.84 -62.53
CA ASN A 127 3.04 22.20 -61.44
C ASN A 127 2.96 21.11 -60.35
N ALA A 128 2.89 19.83 -60.73
CA ALA A 128 2.94 18.72 -59.76
C ALA A 128 4.27 18.67 -58.99
N ALA A 129 5.41 18.89 -59.66
CA ALA A 129 6.71 18.95 -59.00
C ALA A 129 6.85 20.16 -58.05
N LEU A 130 6.25 21.31 -58.39
CA LEU A 130 6.19 22.48 -57.50
C LEU A 130 5.36 22.22 -56.25
N VAL A 131 4.24 21.50 -56.37
CA VAL A 131 3.44 21.05 -55.21
C VAL A 131 4.25 20.11 -54.32
N ALA A 132 4.95 19.13 -54.90
CA ALA A 132 5.82 18.23 -54.14
C ALA A 132 6.94 18.97 -53.38
N VAL A 133 7.57 20.00 -54.00
CA VAL A 133 8.53 20.87 -53.30
C VAL A 133 7.88 21.58 -52.12
N ARG A 134 6.65 22.09 -52.27
CA ARG A 134 5.93 22.77 -51.19
C ARG A 134 5.63 21.83 -50.04
N GLU A 135 5.13 20.62 -50.31
CA GLU A 135 4.84 19.60 -49.29
C GLU A 135 6.07 19.24 -48.46
N ARG A 136 7.24 19.04 -49.11
CA ARG A 136 8.50 18.75 -48.39
C ARG A 136 9.03 19.94 -47.59
N GLN A 137 8.81 21.16 -48.07
CA GLN A 137 9.15 22.37 -47.31
C GLN A 137 8.24 22.49 -46.07
N ASP A 138 6.93 22.29 -46.22
CA ASP A 138 5.99 22.33 -45.08
C ASP A 138 6.26 21.22 -44.06
N GLU A 139 6.71 20.03 -44.48
CA GLU A 139 7.18 18.96 -43.60
C GLU A 139 8.44 19.39 -42.82
N LEU A 140 9.44 19.97 -43.50
CA LEU A 140 10.67 20.45 -42.86
C LEU A 140 10.38 21.58 -41.85
N ASP A 141 9.57 22.56 -42.25
CA ASP A 141 9.14 23.68 -41.40
C ASP A 141 8.31 23.19 -40.20
N ALA A 142 7.59 22.07 -40.33
CA ALA A 142 6.91 21.42 -39.20
C ALA A 142 7.89 20.71 -38.25
N LEU A 143 8.94 20.05 -38.77
CA LEU A 143 9.99 19.45 -37.95
C LEU A 143 10.78 20.51 -37.18
N ASP A 144 11.16 21.62 -37.83
CA ASP A 144 11.92 22.69 -37.19
C ASP A 144 11.09 23.43 -36.12
N ARG A 145 9.76 23.58 -36.31
CA ARG A 145 8.84 24.10 -35.26
C ARG A 145 8.68 23.19 -34.04
N HIS A 146 8.92 21.88 -34.20
CA HIS A 146 8.82 20.89 -33.12
C HIS A 146 10.18 20.42 -32.59
N LYS A 147 11.27 21.06 -33.01
CA LYS A 147 12.62 20.74 -32.55
C LYS A 147 12.76 20.99 -31.04
N PRO A 148 13.03 19.96 -30.21
CA PRO A 148 13.34 20.19 -28.81
C PRO A 148 14.72 20.86 -28.68
N GLU A 149 14.85 21.77 -27.73
CA GLU A 149 16.16 22.31 -27.35
C GLU A 149 17.04 21.18 -26.81
N ALA A 150 18.30 21.15 -27.25
CA ALA A 150 19.26 20.16 -26.77
C ALA A 150 19.74 20.56 -25.37
N LEU A 151 19.64 19.63 -24.41
CA LEU A 151 20.13 19.84 -23.05
C LEU A 151 21.64 20.10 -23.05
N GLY A 152 22.07 21.17 -22.38
CA GLY A 152 23.48 21.46 -22.17
C GLY A 152 24.13 20.51 -21.15
N GLU A 153 25.45 20.31 -21.25
CA GLU A 153 26.19 19.44 -20.32
C GLU A 153 26.21 19.97 -18.87
N GLU A 154 26.00 21.28 -18.67
CA GLU A 154 25.81 21.87 -17.34
C GLU A 154 24.41 21.58 -16.78
N GLU A 155 23.39 21.66 -17.62
CA GLU A 155 22.00 21.32 -17.27
C GLU A 155 21.88 19.83 -16.95
N ARG A 156 22.55 18.97 -17.71
CA ARG A 156 22.68 17.53 -17.46
C ARG A 156 23.21 17.24 -16.06
N ARG A 157 24.37 17.81 -15.71
CA ARG A 157 24.97 17.64 -14.38
C ARG A 157 24.09 18.21 -13.26
N SER A 158 23.41 19.34 -13.52
CA SER A 158 22.44 19.93 -12.59
C SER A 158 21.25 18.99 -12.33
N LEU A 159 20.66 18.41 -13.38
CA LEU A 159 19.55 17.47 -13.31
C LEU A 159 19.91 16.19 -12.56
N LEU A 160 21.09 15.61 -12.83
CA LEU A 160 21.58 14.41 -12.14
C LEU A 160 21.76 14.66 -10.64
N ARG A 161 22.36 15.79 -10.26
CA ARG A 161 22.52 16.20 -8.86
C ARG A 161 21.17 16.41 -8.18
N MET A 162 20.24 17.10 -8.83
CA MET A 162 18.89 17.30 -8.31
C MET A 162 18.13 15.98 -8.11
N GLY A 163 18.33 14.98 -8.98
CA GLY A 163 17.76 13.64 -8.82
C GLY A 163 18.32 12.89 -7.61
N ALA A 164 19.62 13.02 -7.32
CA ALA A 164 20.25 12.43 -6.13
C ALA A 164 19.74 13.06 -4.83
N ASP A 165 19.63 14.40 -4.79
CA ASP A 165 19.18 15.14 -3.61
C ASP A 165 17.64 15.14 -3.43
N LEU A 166 16.87 14.62 -4.41
CA LEU A 166 15.41 14.75 -4.46
C LEU A 166 14.70 14.11 -3.26
N GLU A 167 15.11 12.92 -2.84
CA GLU A 167 14.46 12.20 -1.73
C GLU A 167 14.69 12.92 -0.40
N LEU A 168 15.88 13.50 -0.19
CA LEU A 168 16.18 14.35 0.96
C LEU A 168 15.35 15.64 0.91
N ALA A 169 15.32 16.31 -0.25
CA ALA A 169 14.54 17.52 -0.47
C ALA A 169 13.03 17.29 -0.30
N TRP A 170 12.50 16.12 -0.63
CA TRP A 170 11.09 15.77 -0.49
C TRP A 170 10.65 15.68 0.97
N HIS A 171 11.50 15.11 1.82
CA HIS A 171 11.24 14.89 3.24
C HIS A 171 11.66 16.07 4.14
N HIS A 172 12.44 17.01 3.62
CA HIS A 172 12.89 18.21 4.33
C HIS A 172 11.72 19.02 4.95
N ALA A 173 11.94 19.61 6.13
CA ALA A 173 10.88 20.31 6.88
C ALA A 173 10.25 21.49 6.10
N ASN A 174 11.07 22.20 5.30
CA ASN A 174 10.61 23.33 4.48
C ASN A 174 9.92 22.89 3.16
N ALA A 175 9.86 21.58 2.86
CA ALA A 175 9.24 21.05 1.65
C ALA A 175 7.71 21.11 1.74
N THR A 176 7.14 22.25 1.37
CA THR A 176 5.69 22.49 1.44
C THR A 176 4.91 21.49 0.58
N ALA A 177 3.65 21.24 0.95
CA ALA A 177 2.73 20.45 0.12
C ALA A 177 2.53 21.06 -1.28
N THR A 178 2.77 22.36 -1.47
CA THR A 178 2.73 23.04 -2.77
C THR A 178 3.93 22.64 -3.65
N THR A 179 5.13 22.58 -3.07
CA THR A 179 6.35 22.12 -3.76
C THR A 179 6.18 20.68 -4.25
N ARG A 180 5.76 19.77 -3.35
CA ARG A 180 5.48 18.35 -3.69
C ARG A 180 4.45 18.19 -4.82
N LYS A 181 3.39 19.02 -4.82
CA LYS A 181 2.39 19.07 -5.90
C LYS A 181 2.95 19.54 -7.24
N ARG A 182 3.90 20.48 -7.26
CA ARG A 182 4.56 20.95 -8.50
C ARG A 182 5.38 19.82 -9.13
N ILE A 183 6.22 19.15 -8.33
CA ILE A 183 7.03 18.01 -8.77
C ILE A 183 6.13 16.91 -9.37
N ILE A 184 5.10 16.46 -8.63
CA ILE A 184 4.16 15.44 -9.13
C ILE A 184 3.52 15.83 -10.47
N ARG A 185 3.11 17.09 -10.65
CA ARG A 185 2.48 17.58 -11.90
C ARG A 185 3.45 17.76 -13.06
N ALA A 186 4.74 17.90 -12.79
CA ALA A 186 5.76 17.96 -13.82
C ALA A 186 6.00 16.58 -14.48
N VAL A 187 5.71 15.49 -13.76
CA VAL A 187 6.05 14.12 -14.21
C VAL A 187 4.84 13.23 -14.48
N ILE A 188 3.70 13.46 -13.81
CA ILE A 188 2.45 12.74 -14.02
C ILE A 188 1.45 13.60 -14.81
N ARG A 189 0.97 13.04 -15.91
CA ARG A 189 -0.09 13.63 -16.77
C ARG A 189 -1.46 13.46 -16.12
N GLU A 190 -1.80 12.23 -15.76
CA GLU A 190 -3.02 11.87 -15.03
C GLU A 190 -2.90 10.50 -14.36
N ILE A 191 -3.87 10.15 -13.53
CA ILE A 191 -3.93 8.85 -12.85
C ILE A 191 -5.35 8.32 -12.95
N VAL A 192 -5.55 7.21 -13.65
CA VAL A 192 -6.85 6.52 -13.75
C VAL A 192 -7.01 5.58 -12.57
N VAL A 193 -8.15 5.63 -11.86
CA VAL A 193 -8.37 4.88 -10.62
C VAL A 193 -9.65 4.07 -10.67
N ALA A 194 -9.54 2.76 -10.43
CA ALA A 194 -10.65 1.83 -10.24
C ALA A 194 -10.64 1.26 -8.81
N ILE A 195 -11.77 0.70 -8.36
CA ILE A 195 -11.85 -0.01 -7.08
C ILE A 195 -12.41 -1.41 -7.33
N GLU A 196 -11.59 -2.42 -7.06
CA GLU A 196 -11.88 -3.85 -7.25
C GLU A 196 -11.42 -4.59 -5.99
N ASP A 197 -12.24 -5.50 -5.44
CA ASP A 197 -11.86 -6.39 -4.32
C ASP A 197 -11.15 -5.73 -3.13
N ASN A 198 -11.69 -4.59 -2.66
CA ASN A 198 -11.09 -3.74 -1.62
C ASN A 198 -9.66 -3.25 -1.93
N HIS A 199 -9.25 -3.22 -3.19
CA HIS A 199 -8.03 -2.57 -3.68
C HIS A 199 -8.37 -1.36 -4.53
N ILE A 200 -7.53 -0.33 -4.41
CA ILE A 200 -7.55 0.87 -5.23
C ILE A 200 -6.48 0.62 -6.29
N LYS A 201 -6.92 0.21 -7.49
CA LYS A 201 -6.04 0.04 -8.65
C LYS A 201 -5.86 1.39 -9.31
N MET A 202 -4.61 1.75 -9.61
CA MET A 202 -4.25 3.05 -10.19
C MET A 202 -3.33 2.83 -11.38
N LEU A 203 -3.67 3.42 -12.52
CA LEU A 203 -2.78 3.49 -13.68
C LEU A 203 -2.23 4.91 -13.76
N VAL A 204 -0.94 5.07 -13.48
CA VAL A 204 -0.23 6.36 -13.53
C VAL A 204 0.24 6.59 -14.96
N HIS A 205 -0.23 7.66 -15.58
CA HIS A 205 0.18 8.06 -16.93
C HIS A 205 1.28 9.10 -16.81
N TRP A 206 2.50 8.78 -17.22
CA TRP A 206 3.64 9.69 -17.16
C TRP A 206 3.61 10.68 -18.32
N GLN A 207 4.23 11.84 -18.15
CA GLN A 207 4.35 12.83 -19.23
C GLN A 207 5.16 12.29 -20.42
N GLY A 208 6.08 11.34 -20.18
CA GLY A 208 6.83 10.63 -21.23
C GLY A 208 6.05 9.52 -21.95
N GLY A 209 4.76 9.32 -21.68
CA GLY A 209 3.92 8.31 -22.36
C GLY A 209 4.01 6.89 -21.81
N ASP A 210 4.92 6.60 -20.88
CA ASP A 210 4.94 5.35 -20.10
C ASP A 210 3.73 5.26 -19.14
N HIS A 211 3.41 4.05 -18.70
CA HIS A 211 2.28 3.75 -17.82
C HIS A 211 2.68 2.80 -16.67
N THR A 212 2.47 3.20 -15.41
CA THR A 212 2.69 2.31 -14.24
C THR A 212 1.39 1.89 -13.59
N ALA A 213 1.19 0.58 -13.41
CA ALA A 213 0.12 0.06 -12.57
C ALA A 213 0.56 -0.02 -11.09
N LEU A 214 -0.25 0.58 -10.21
CA LEU A 214 -0.10 0.54 -8.75
C LEU A 214 -1.38 -0.01 -8.10
N SER A 215 -1.25 -0.71 -6.97
CA SER A 215 -2.39 -1.23 -6.21
C SER A 215 -2.24 -0.94 -4.72
N VAL A 216 -3.28 -0.40 -4.09
CA VAL A 216 -3.28 -0.02 -2.67
C VAL A 216 -4.52 -0.55 -1.98
N ARG A 217 -4.35 -1.32 -0.89
CA ARG A 217 -5.49 -1.85 -0.12
C ARG A 217 -6.34 -0.73 0.50
N LYS A 218 -7.62 -0.68 0.12
CA LYS A 218 -8.65 0.18 0.68
C LYS A 218 -8.92 -0.24 2.12
N ASN A 219 -9.08 0.72 3.04
CA ASN A 219 -9.65 0.40 4.35
C ASN A 219 -11.12 0.01 4.17
N LYS A 220 -11.52 -1.14 4.73
CA LYS A 220 -12.92 -1.51 4.91
C LYS A 220 -13.66 -0.38 5.64
N ALA A 221 -14.96 -0.20 5.35
CA ALA A 221 -15.81 0.71 6.13
C ALA A 221 -15.74 0.32 7.62
N GLY A 222 -15.77 1.31 8.52
CA GLY A 222 -15.58 1.10 9.97
C GLY A 222 -14.12 0.96 10.42
N HIS A 223 -13.19 0.43 9.61
CA HIS A 223 -11.80 0.23 10.02
C HIS A 223 -10.96 1.51 9.86
N HIS A 224 -10.62 2.14 10.99
CA HIS A 224 -9.74 3.32 11.04
C HIS A 224 -8.24 2.95 11.10
N ARG A 225 -7.36 3.92 10.82
CA ARG A 225 -5.88 3.80 10.88
C ARG A 225 -5.35 3.22 12.20
N TRP A 226 -6.13 3.35 13.27
CA TRP A 226 -5.82 2.96 14.63
C TRP A 226 -6.42 1.61 15.04
N GLY A 227 -6.46 0.64 14.12
CA GLY A 227 -6.76 -0.74 14.49
C GLY A 227 -5.75 -1.24 15.52
N ALA A 228 -6.18 -2.06 16.49
CA ALA A 228 -5.23 -2.76 17.34
C ALA A 228 -4.40 -3.73 16.47
N PRO A 229 -3.10 -3.94 16.76
CA PRO A 229 -2.32 -4.98 16.09
C PRO A 229 -3.00 -6.36 16.21
N PRO A 230 -2.84 -7.25 15.22
CA PRO A 230 -3.60 -8.51 15.14
C PRO A 230 -3.47 -9.37 16.39
N ASP A 231 -2.29 -9.41 17.03
CA ASP A 231 -2.02 -10.08 18.30
C ASP A 231 -3.02 -9.74 19.42
N ILE A 232 -3.60 -8.53 19.40
CA ILE A 232 -4.59 -8.08 20.39
C ILE A 232 -5.98 -8.64 20.09
N GLU A 233 -6.33 -8.88 18.83
CA GLU A 233 -7.61 -9.52 18.47
C GLU A 233 -7.65 -10.95 19.01
N ASP A 234 -6.62 -11.75 18.72
CA ASP A 234 -6.55 -13.14 19.18
C ASP A 234 -6.39 -13.24 20.69
N LEU A 235 -5.64 -12.33 21.32
CA LEU A 235 -5.58 -12.23 22.77
C LEU A 235 -6.95 -11.90 23.39
N ILE A 236 -7.70 -10.93 22.85
CA ILE A 236 -9.05 -10.62 23.35
C ILE A 236 -10.01 -11.78 23.10
N ARG A 237 -9.92 -12.46 21.95
CA ARG A 237 -10.71 -13.65 21.60
C ARG A 237 -10.47 -14.80 22.59
N ALA A 238 -9.21 -15.07 22.96
CA ALA A 238 -8.87 -16.07 23.97
C ALA A 238 -9.37 -15.67 25.37
N LEU A 239 -9.14 -14.41 25.78
CA LEU A 239 -9.54 -13.92 27.10
C LEU A 239 -11.07 -13.83 27.29
N ALA A 240 -11.82 -13.51 26.24
CA ALA A 240 -13.29 -13.43 26.27
C ALA A 240 -13.97 -14.76 26.61
N ARG A 241 -13.33 -15.90 26.31
CA ARG A 241 -13.81 -17.24 26.70
C ARG A 241 -13.63 -17.56 28.19
N GLN A 242 -12.96 -16.70 28.95
CA GLN A 242 -12.48 -16.98 30.31
C GLN A 242 -12.73 -15.86 31.33
N LEU A 243 -12.81 -14.60 30.88
CA LEU A 243 -12.84 -13.42 31.74
C LEU A 243 -13.88 -12.41 31.25
N PRO A 244 -14.59 -11.71 32.16
CA PRO A 244 -15.49 -10.63 31.77
C PRO A 244 -14.70 -9.40 31.26
N ASP A 245 -15.29 -8.63 30.35
CA ASP A 245 -14.69 -7.46 29.67
C ASP A 245 -13.95 -6.48 30.60
N ARG A 246 -14.40 -6.31 31.84
CA ARG A 246 -13.72 -5.48 32.87
C ARG A 246 -12.35 -6.06 33.28
N ALA A 247 -12.27 -7.36 33.49
CA ALA A 247 -11.02 -8.04 33.84
C ALA A 247 -10.05 -8.08 32.65
N ILE A 248 -10.57 -8.27 31.43
CA ILE A 248 -9.79 -8.15 30.19
C ILE A 248 -9.15 -6.77 30.08
N ALA A 249 -9.92 -5.70 30.29
CA ALA A 249 -9.40 -4.33 30.24
C ALA A 249 -8.26 -4.09 31.26
N SER A 250 -8.44 -4.55 32.50
CA SER A 250 -7.39 -4.46 33.54
C SER A 250 -6.13 -5.26 33.19
N LEU A 251 -6.28 -6.44 32.59
CA LEU A 251 -5.16 -7.29 32.18
C LEU A 251 -4.37 -6.68 31.01
N LEU A 252 -5.06 -6.20 29.96
CA LEU A 252 -4.41 -5.55 28.82
C LEU A 252 -3.58 -4.33 29.23
N ASN A 253 -4.13 -3.50 30.13
CA ASN A 253 -3.40 -2.36 30.71
C ASN A 253 -2.17 -2.80 31.52
N ARG A 254 -2.29 -3.87 32.33
CA ARG A 254 -1.15 -4.43 33.10
C ARG A 254 -0.06 -4.99 32.20
N LEU A 255 -0.42 -5.54 31.04
CA LEU A 255 0.50 -6.03 30.01
C LEU A 255 1.09 -4.91 29.13
N GLY A 256 0.82 -3.63 29.44
CA GLY A 256 1.28 -2.48 28.65
C GLY A 256 0.67 -2.39 27.25
N LYS A 257 -0.37 -3.18 26.94
CA LYS A 257 -1.02 -3.20 25.63
C LYS A 257 -2.00 -2.03 25.55
N THR A 258 -1.78 -1.12 24.61
CA THR A 258 -2.68 -0.01 24.32
C THR A 258 -3.65 -0.37 23.19
N THR A 259 -4.77 0.34 23.11
CA THR A 259 -5.57 0.38 21.87
C THR A 259 -4.74 0.98 20.74
N GLY A 260 -5.12 0.77 19.47
CA GLY A 260 -4.39 1.36 18.35
C GLY A 260 -4.32 2.91 18.38
N ARG A 261 -5.17 3.59 19.16
CA ARG A 261 -5.09 5.05 19.42
C ARG A 261 -4.16 5.44 20.59
N LEU A 262 -3.32 4.52 21.07
CA LEU A 262 -2.48 4.65 22.26
C LEU A 262 -3.25 4.88 23.59
N ASN A 263 -4.58 4.79 23.58
CA ASN A 263 -5.39 4.87 24.81
C ASN A 263 -5.36 3.53 25.56
N GLY A 264 -5.41 3.60 26.90
CA GLY A 264 -5.66 2.44 27.75
C GLY A 264 -7.05 1.82 27.55
N TRP A 265 -7.18 0.54 27.90
CA TRP A 265 -8.41 -0.23 27.82
C TRP A 265 -9.36 0.08 28.96
N THR A 266 -10.65 0.08 28.66
CA THR A 266 -11.76 0.13 29.62
C THR A 266 -12.79 -0.92 29.24
N GLN A 267 -13.67 -1.32 30.16
CA GLN A 267 -14.72 -2.31 29.88
C GLN A 267 -15.55 -1.96 28.63
N SER A 268 -15.94 -0.68 28.49
CA SER A 268 -16.66 -0.19 27.31
C SER A 268 -15.84 -0.35 26.02
N ARG A 269 -14.53 -0.06 26.03
CA ARG A 269 -13.65 -0.25 24.86
C ARG A 269 -13.46 -1.72 24.50
N VAL A 270 -13.35 -2.61 25.48
CA VAL A 270 -13.32 -4.07 25.24
C VAL A 270 -14.63 -4.52 24.62
N CYS A 271 -15.80 -4.14 25.18
CA CYS A 271 -17.11 -4.50 24.62
C CYS A 271 -17.31 -3.98 23.18
N THR A 272 -16.93 -2.71 22.90
CA THR A 272 -16.98 -2.16 21.55
C THR A 272 -16.06 -2.92 20.58
N PHE A 273 -14.82 -3.22 20.98
CA PHE A 273 -13.89 -4.00 20.16
C PHE A 273 -14.42 -5.42 19.91
N ARG A 274 -14.92 -6.08 20.97
CA ARG A 274 -15.51 -7.41 20.94
C ARG A 274 -16.68 -7.49 19.94
N ASN A 275 -17.58 -6.50 19.95
CA ASN A 275 -18.68 -6.38 18.97
C ASN A 275 -18.21 -6.07 17.54
N GLN A 276 -17.11 -5.32 17.37
CA GLN A 276 -16.55 -4.99 16.04
C GLN A 276 -15.84 -6.17 15.36
N HIS A 277 -15.35 -7.13 16.16
CA HIS A 277 -14.60 -8.31 15.71
C HIS A 277 -15.39 -9.63 15.88
N ASP A 278 -16.70 -9.54 16.13
CA ASP A 278 -17.65 -10.64 16.32
C ASP A 278 -17.18 -11.72 17.32
N ILE A 279 -16.68 -11.27 18.47
CA ILE A 279 -16.21 -12.12 19.56
C ILE A 279 -17.36 -12.34 20.56
N ALA A 280 -17.57 -13.58 21.00
CA ALA A 280 -18.62 -13.92 21.98
C ALA A 280 -18.38 -13.25 23.36
N VAL A 281 -19.47 -12.88 24.05
CA VAL A 281 -19.42 -12.39 25.44
C VAL A 281 -19.05 -13.55 26.38
N TYR A 282 -18.23 -13.28 27.39
CA TYR A 282 -17.97 -14.22 28.49
C TYR A 282 -19.29 -14.69 29.15
N LYS A 283 -19.56 -16.00 29.05
CA LYS A 283 -20.59 -16.68 29.84
C LYS A 283 -19.94 -17.39 31.03
N LYS A 284 -20.58 -17.33 32.19
CA LYS A 284 -20.02 -17.88 33.44
C LYS A 284 -19.90 -19.41 33.41
N ASP A 285 -20.92 -20.06 32.86
CA ASP A 285 -21.10 -21.51 32.97
C ASP A 285 -20.46 -22.29 31.80
N GLU A 286 -20.22 -21.61 30.67
CA GLU A 286 -19.57 -22.13 29.45
C GLU A 286 -18.15 -22.68 29.70
N ARG A 287 -17.47 -22.25 30.77
CA ARG A 287 -16.18 -22.83 31.19
C ARG A 287 -16.38 -24.21 31.83
N SER A 288 -17.33 -24.32 32.75
CA SER A 288 -17.71 -25.57 33.41
C SER A 288 -18.25 -26.61 32.43
N GLU A 289 -19.04 -26.18 31.45
CA GLU A 289 -19.56 -27.01 30.34
C GLU A 289 -18.44 -27.62 29.48
N ARG A 290 -17.30 -26.94 29.34
CA ARG A 290 -16.10 -27.47 28.64
C ARG A 290 -15.21 -28.35 29.52
N GLY A 291 -15.56 -28.57 30.79
CA GLY A 291 -14.68 -29.27 31.75
C GLY A 291 -13.41 -28.49 32.08
N GLU A 292 -13.38 -27.17 31.87
CA GLU A 292 -12.26 -26.28 32.20
C GLU A 292 -12.47 -25.68 33.60
N TYR A 293 -11.51 -25.86 34.51
CA TYR A 293 -11.59 -25.31 35.88
C TYR A 293 -10.46 -24.34 36.14
N THR A 294 -10.78 -23.27 36.87
CA THR A 294 -9.75 -22.39 37.43
C THR A 294 -9.08 -23.06 38.62
N LEU A 295 -7.92 -22.51 38.99
CA LEU A 295 -7.17 -22.89 40.18
C LEU A 295 -7.99 -22.84 41.49
N GLN A 296 -8.97 -21.93 41.62
CA GLN A 296 -9.85 -21.87 42.80
C GLN A 296 -10.91 -22.97 42.78
N GLU A 297 -11.54 -23.20 41.62
CA GLU A 297 -12.55 -24.25 41.44
C GLU A 297 -11.92 -25.65 41.59
N THR A 298 -10.69 -25.84 41.09
CA THR A 298 -9.91 -27.09 41.24
C THR A 298 -9.50 -27.32 42.69
N ALA A 299 -9.07 -26.28 43.40
CA ALA A 299 -8.76 -26.37 44.83
C ALA A 299 -10.01 -26.76 45.66
N ALA A 300 -11.17 -26.20 45.32
CA ALA A 300 -12.43 -26.58 45.94
C ALA A 300 -12.83 -28.04 45.64
N LYS A 301 -12.69 -28.50 44.40
CA LYS A 301 -12.94 -29.91 44.01
C LYS A 301 -12.05 -30.90 44.78
N LEU A 302 -10.75 -30.64 44.86
CA LEU A 302 -9.77 -31.54 45.50
C LEU A 302 -9.69 -31.37 47.03
N GLY A 303 -10.46 -30.46 47.64
CA GLY A 303 -10.36 -30.14 49.07
C GLY A 303 -9.01 -29.53 49.47
N LEU A 304 -8.24 -28.99 48.52
CA LEU A 304 -6.89 -28.46 48.73
C LEU A 304 -6.88 -26.94 48.89
N ARG A 305 -5.79 -26.40 49.43
CA ARG A 305 -5.56 -24.94 49.39
C ARG A 305 -5.15 -24.52 47.97
N PRO A 306 -5.64 -23.38 47.45
CA PRO A 306 -5.23 -22.84 46.13
C PRO A 306 -3.71 -22.80 45.89
N MET A 307 -2.93 -22.49 46.93
CA MET A 307 -1.47 -22.43 46.86
C MET A 307 -0.82 -23.82 46.65
N THR A 308 -1.46 -24.90 47.12
CA THR A 308 -1.01 -26.28 46.89
C THR A 308 -1.21 -26.66 45.43
N VAL A 309 -2.38 -26.35 44.85
CA VAL A 309 -2.66 -26.56 43.42
C VAL A 309 -1.66 -25.77 42.55
N LEU A 310 -1.37 -24.50 42.91
CA LEU A 310 -0.34 -23.71 42.22
C LEU A 310 1.06 -24.35 42.28
N ARG A 311 1.39 -25.03 43.38
CA ARG A 311 2.68 -25.71 43.55
C ARG A 311 2.76 -26.96 42.68
N MET A 312 1.69 -27.76 42.61
CA MET A 312 1.60 -28.95 41.75
C MET A 312 1.75 -28.58 40.26
N ILE A 313 1.09 -27.50 39.83
CA ILE A 313 1.26 -26.96 38.47
C ILE A 313 2.71 -26.57 38.18
N ARG A 314 3.40 -25.95 39.15
CA ARG A 314 4.81 -25.54 39.00
C ARG A 314 5.80 -26.70 39.07
N ALA A 315 5.45 -27.78 39.75
CA ALA A 315 6.25 -29.01 39.82
C ALA A 315 6.08 -29.89 38.57
N GLY A 316 4.98 -29.72 37.83
CA GLY A 316 4.62 -30.53 36.66
C GLY A 316 3.63 -31.65 36.97
N ASP A 317 3.28 -31.85 38.24
CA ASP A 317 2.33 -32.88 38.71
C ASP A 317 0.91 -32.67 38.17
N LEU A 318 0.54 -31.41 37.91
CA LEU A 318 -0.76 -31.03 37.36
C LEU A 318 -0.58 -30.23 36.06
N LYS A 319 -1.08 -30.76 34.95
CA LYS A 319 -1.13 -30.00 33.69
C LYS A 319 -2.11 -28.85 33.82
N ALA A 320 -1.64 -27.65 33.48
CA ALA A 320 -2.48 -26.46 33.41
C ALA A 320 -1.97 -25.51 32.35
N GLU A 321 -2.90 -24.89 31.62
CA GLU A 321 -2.61 -23.91 30.58
C GLU A 321 -2.78 -22.49 31.14
N GLN A 322 -1.86 -21.57 30.80
CA GLN A 322 -1.98 -20.14 31.10
C GLN A 322 -1.69 -19.33 29.84
N TYR A 323 -2.72 -18.61 29.34
CA TYR A 323 -2.62 -17.85 28.08
C TYR A 323 -1.66 -16.66 28.17
N CYS A 324 -1.62 -15.95 29.30
CA CYS A 324 -0.57 -14.97 29.57
C CYS A 324 -0.41 -14.68 31.06
N LYS A 325 0.74 -14.11 31.45
CA LYS A 325 1.11 -13.87 32.85
C LYS A 325 0.03 -13.03 33.57
N GLY A 326 -0.73 -13.68 34.44
CA GLY A 326 -1.80 -13.06 35.23
C GLY A 326 -3.23 -13.37 34.77
N THR A 327 -3.44 -14.22 33.75
CA THR A 327 -4.71 -14.93 33.59
C THR A 327 -4.88 -16.01 34.65
N PRO A 328 -6.11 -16.47 34.93
CA PRO A 328 -6.31 -17.74 35.62
C PRO A 328 -5.53 -18.87 34.94
N TRP A 329 -5.08 -19.83 35.73
CA TRP A 329 -4.68 -21.15 35.23
C TRP A 329 -5.94 -21.94 34.89
N ILE A 330 -5.93 -22.62 33.75
CA ILE A 330 -6.98 -23.53 33.32
C ILE A 330 -6.47 -24.96 33.47
N ILE A 331 -7.23 -25.78 34.18
CA ILE A 331 -6.97 -27.19 34.41
C ILE A 331 -8.16 -27.95 33.82
N ARG A 332 -7.92 -29.03 33.07
CA ARG A 332 -8.99 -29.81 32.45
C ARG A 332 -9.53 -30.86 33.42
N HIS A 333 -10.80 -31.25 33.26
CA HIS A 333 -11.46 -32.26 34.10
C HIS A 333 -10.64 -33.56 34.16
N GLU A 334 -10.13 -34.00 33.01
CA GLU A 334 -9.27 -35.18 32.84
C GLU A 334 -8.02 -35.17 33.73
N ASP A 335 -7.33 -34.03 33.85
CA ASP A 335 -6.12 -33.88 34.67
C ASP A 335 -6.44 -33.84 36.18
N ILE A 336 -7.65 -33.38 36.55
CA ILE A 336 -8.12 -33.37 37.95
C ILE A 336 -8.48 -34.79 38.39
N GLU A 337 -9.20 -35.54 37.56
CA GLU A 337 -9.59 -36.93 37.85
C GLU A 337 -8.37 -37.86 37.96
N GLN A 338 -7.37 -37.72 37.08
CA GLN A 338 -6.14 -38.49 37.16
C GLN A 338 -5.39 -38.28 38.48
N LEU A 339 -5.34 -37.04 38.98
CA LEU A 339 -4.74 -36.73 40.29
C LEU A 339 -5.57 -37.22 41.47
N ASP A 340 -6.90 -37.15 41.39
CA ASP A 340 -7.76 -37.61 42.48
C ASP A 340 -7.68 -39.13 42.65
N ILE A 341 -7.61 -39.87 41.53
CA ILE A 341 -7.34 -41.32 41.50
C ILE A 341 -5.98 -41.66 42.11
N GLN A 342 -4.92 -40.90 41.79
CA GLN A 342 -3.59 -41.08 42.38
C GLN A 342 -3.56 -40.76 43.88
N HIS A 343 -4.26 -39.71 44.33
CA HIS A 343 -4.34 -39.35 45.74
C HIS A 343 -5.16 -40.34 46.58
N HIS A 344 -6.21 -40.94 46.02
CA HIS A 344 -7.01 -41.96 46.70
C HIS A 344 -6.32 -43.33 46.73
N SER A 345 -5.63 -43.74 45.66
CA SER A 345 -4.87 -45.00 45.66
C SER A 345 -3.70 -44.97 46.66
N GLY A 346 -3.05 -43.82 46.86
CA GLY A 346 -2.01 -43.63 47.88
C GLY A 346 -2.46 -43.72 49.34
N ARG A 347 -3.78 -43.80 49.63
CA ARG A 347 -4.32 -43.98 51.00
C ARG A 347 -4.72 -45.42 51.33
N SER A 348 -4.74 -46.32 50.35
CA SER A 348 -5.18 -47.71 50.50
C SER A 348 -4.00 -48.67 50.70
N GLY A 349 -3.26 -48.49 51.80
CA GLY A 349 -2.06 -49.28 52.10
C GLY A 349 -1.67 -49.23 53.57
N HIS A 350 -2.37 -49.98 54.41
CA HIS A 350 -2.10 -50.06 55.85
C HIS A 350 -1.52 -51.44 56.20
N SER A 351 -0.27 -51.52 56.64
CA SER A 351 0.31 -52.62 57.43
C SER A 351 1.72 -52.30 57.94
N PRO A 352 2.21 -52.97 59.02
CA PRO A 352 2.85 -52.22 60.11
C PRO A 352 4.31 -52.59 60.42
N LEU A 353 4.88 -51.79 61.34
CA LEU A 353 5.96 -52.10 62.29
C LEU A 353 6.92 -53.28 62.00
N SER A 354 8.20 -52.96 61.84
CA SER A 354 9.28 -53.79 62.41
C SER A 354 10.35 -52.91 63.04
N GLN A 355 10.84 -53.33 64.21
CA GLN A 355 11.98 -52.74 64.90
C GLN A 355 13.27 -53.31 64.28
N SER A 356 14.34 -52.50 64.20
CA SER A 356 15.70 -53.03 64.28
C SER A 356 16.61 -52.04 65.00
N GLN A 357 17.29 -52.54 66.03
CA GLN A 357 18.43 -51.87 66.65
C GLN A 357 19.66 -51.96 65.73
N ASP A 358 20.78 -51.43 66.22
CA ASP A 358 22.15 -51.59 65.72
C ASP A 358 22.61 -50.71 64.56
N GLN A 359 23.16 -49.54 64.93
CA GLN A 359 24.56 -49.24 64.62
C GLN A 359 25.19 -48.35 65.69
N GLN A 360 26.00 -48.96 66.55
CA GLN A 360 26.85 -48.29 67.55
C GLN A 360 28.23 -47.97 66.96
N ILE A 361 28.79 -46.80 67.32
CA ILE A 361 30.24 -46.54 67.62
C ILE A 361 31.21 -46.66 66.39
N GLN A 362 32.09 -45.71 66.05
CA GLN A 362 33.40 -45.31 66.66
C GLN A 362 34.03 -44.23 65.70
N LEU A 363 34.92 -43.27 66.03
CA LEU A 363 35.37 -42.56 67.25
C LEU A 363 36.18 -41.30 66.82
N CYS A 364 36.40 -40.34 67.75
CA CYS A 364 37.39 -39.24 67.71
C CYS A 364 37.22 -38.15 66.62
N GLN A 365 37.51 -36.87 66.89
CA GLN A 365 38.18 -36.22 68.05
C GLN A 365 37.25 -35.26 68.80
#